data_AF-A0A930ZAP0-F1
#
_entry.id   AF-A0A930ZAP0-F1
#
_cell.length_a   1.000
_cell.length_b   1.000
_cell.length_c   1.000
_cell.angle_alpha   90.00
_cell.angle_beta   90.00
_cell.angle_gamma   90.00
#
_symmetry.space_group_name_H-M   'P 1'
#
loop_
_entity.id
_entity.type
_entity.pdbx_description
1 polymer ?
#
loop_
_entity_poly.entity_id
_entity_poly.type
_entity_poly.pdbx_seq_one_letter_code
_entity_poly.pdbx_strand_id
1 'polypeptide(L)'
;MRLINTARGVYRLQLPAIPECSGDTYAFTITLERADGIEKVALRCIVPANQLTTDELAAPELIELRLEAWLVAGFEQIRESALRTIRSERRLWEVRFRDQAGPLQPI
;
A
#
# COMPACT_ATOMS: atom_id res chain seq x y z
N MET A 1 6.96 10.64 -0.31
CA MET A 1 6.66 10.40 -1.74
C MET A 1 7.83 9.69 -2.36
N ARG A 2 7.61 8.44 -2.77
CA ARG A 2 8.65 7.55 -3.26
C ARG A 2 8.37 7.09 -4.69
N LEU A 3 9.43 6.89 -5.49
CA LEU A 3 9.30 6.41 -6.86
C LEU A 3 9.53 4.90 -6.91
N ILE A 4 8.64 4.18 -7.58
CA ILE A 4 8.70 2.74 -7.77
C ILE A 4 8.85 2.45 -9.25
N ASN A 5 9.93 1.78 -9.63
CA ASN A 5 10.15 1.32 -11.00
C ASN A 5 9.48 -0.05 -11.19
N THR A 6 8.52 -0.12 -12.10
CA THR A 6 7.79 -1.35 -12.41
C THR A 6 7.91 -1.69 -13.89
N ALA A 7 7.50 -2.90 -14.28
CA ALA A 7 7.48 -3.31 -15.69
C ALA A 7 6.59 -2.40 -16.57
N ARG A 8 5.66 -1.63 -15.99
CA ARG A 8 4.76 -0.69 -16.70
C ARG A 8 5.20 0.77 -16.63
N GLY A 9 6.33 1.04 -16.01
CA GLY A 9 6.90 2.38 -15.87
C GLY A 9 7.04 2.81 -14.41
N VAL A 10 7.24 4.11 -14.23
CA VAL A 10 7.50 4.70 -12.91
C VAL A 10 6.19 5.07 -12.24
N TYR A 11 5.99 4.62 -11.00
CA TYR A 11 4.85 4.98 -10.16
C TYR A 11 5.30 5.79 -8.95
N ARG A 12 4.52 6.80 -8.58
CA ARG A 12 4.67 7.58 -7.36
C ARG A 12 3.85 6.91 -6.27
N LEU A 13 4.53 6.35 -5.28
CA LEU A 13 3.92 5.91 -4.03
C LEU A 13 3.70 7.12 -3.13
N GLN A 14 2.47 7.23 -2.64
CA GLN A 14 2.08 8.23 -1.66
C GLN A 14 1.32 7.55 -0.53
N LEU A 15 1.73 7.85 0.71
CA LEU A 15 0.94 7.61 1.90
C LEU A 15 0.32 8.92 2.41
N PRO A 16 -0.93 8.90 2.91
CA PRO A 16 -1.47 9.98 3.72
C PRO A 16 -0.69 10.06 5.02
N ALA A 17 -0.47 11.28 5.50
CA ALA A 17 0.40 11.56 6.64
C ALA A 17 -0.07 10.96 7.98
N ILE A 18 -1.35 10.57 8.09
CA ILE A 18 -1.93 10.10 9.35
C ILE A 18 -2.64 8.75 9.11
N PRO A 19 -2.13 7.64 9.66
CA PRO A 19 -2.84 6.37 9.64
C PRO A 19 -4.05 6.41 10.58
N GLU A 20 -5.16 5.79 10.16
CA GLU A 20 -6.34 5.58 10.99
C GLU A 20 -6.04 4.48 12.02
N CYS A 21 -6.02 4.82 13.31
CA CYS A 21 -5.88 3.83 14.37
C CYS A 21 -7.26 3.28 14.75
N SER A 22 -7.42 1.96 14.72
CA SER A 22 -8.64 1.26 15.12
C SER A 22 -8.28 0.06 16.00
N GLY A 23 -8.28 0.29 17.32
CA GLY A 23 -7.91 -0.73 18.31
C GLY A 23 -6.48 -1.23 18.10
N ASP A 24 -6.34 -2.53 17.85
CA ASP A 24 -5.05 -3.21 17.66
C ASP A 24 -4.51 -3.14 16.21
N THR A 25 -5.05 -2.26 15.37
CA THR A 25 -4.62 -2.11 13.97
C THR A 25 -4.52 -0.66 13.55
N TYR A 26 -3.58 -0.40 12.65
CA TYR A 26 -3.49 0.82 11.87
C TYR A 26 -3.94 0.54 10.44
N ALA A 27 -4.80 1.40 9.92
CA ALA A 27 -5.23 1.38 8.55
C ALA A 27 -4.73 2.64 7.83
N PHE A 28 -4.16 2.47 6.65
CA PHE A 28 -3.77 3.60 5.80
C PHE A 28 -4.02 3.25 4.34
N THR A 29 -4.44 4.25 3.57
CA THR A 29 -4.64 4.08 2.12
C THR A 29 -3.37 4.44 1.42
N ILE A 30 -2.83 3.57 0.57
CA ILE A 30 -1.71 3.93 -0.30
C ILE A 30 -2.20 4.20 -1.71
N THR A 31 -1.59 5.17 -2.36
CA THR A 31 -1.85 5.46 -3.78
C THR A 31 -0.58 5.33 -4.59
N LEU A 32 -0.71 4.66 -5.74
CA LEU A 32 0.30 4.50 -6.76
C LEU A 32 -0.18 5.25 -8.00
N GLU A 33 0.50 6.32 -8.34
CA GLU A 33 0.16 7.11 -9.52
C GLU A 33 1.29 7.02 -10.55
N ARG A 34 0.97 6.57 -11.76
CA ARG A 34 1.96 6.49 -12.83
C ARG A 34 2.50 7.88 -13.15
N ALA A 35 3.78 7.97 -13.50
CA ALA A 35 4.47 9.25 -13.67
C ALA A 35 3.82 10.16 -14.73
N ASP A 36 3.18 9.55 -15.74
CA ASP A 36 2.45 10.19 -16.84
C ASP A 36 0.98 10.53 -16.50
N GLY A 37 0.49 10.15 -15.32
CA GLY A 37 -0.87 10.42 -14.86
C GLY A 37 -1.95 9.53 -15.48
N ILE A 38 -1.60 8.54 -16.31
CA ILE A 38 -2.58 7.71 -17.04
C ILE A 38 -3.21 6.65 -16.14
N GLU A 39 -2.49 6.22 -15.10
CA GLU A 39 -2.98 5.20 -14.17
C GLU A 39 -2.82 5.66 -12.72
N LYS A 40 -3.89 5.46 -11.94
CA LYS A 40 -3.88 5.63 -10.50
C LYS A 40 -4.51 4.41 -9.85
N VAL A 41 -3.77 3.81 -8.93
CA VAL A 41 -4.18 2.64 -8.16
C VAL A 41 -4.20 3.01 -6.70
N ALA A 42 -5.25 2.62 -6.00
CA ALA A 42 -5.37 2.83 -4.56
C ALA A 42 -5.74 1.52 -3.88
N LEU A 43 -5.14 1.27 -2.71
CA LEU A 43 -5.49 0.14 -1.85
C LEU A 43 -5.38 0.55 -0.39
N ARG A 44 -6.14 -0.14 0.47
CA ARG A 44 -6.16 0.07 1.92
C ARG A 44 -5.29 -0.99 2.57
N CYS A 45 -4.23 -0.55 3.23
CA CYS A 45 -3.34 -1.41 4.02
C CYS A 45 -3.83 -1.42 5.47
N ILE A 46 -3.87 -2.60 6.07
CA ILE A 46 -4.22 -2.81 7.48
C ILE A 46 -3.06 -3.55 8.14
N VAL A 47 -2.43 -2.92 9.12
CA VAL A 47 -1.24 -3.42 9.80
C VAL A 47 -1.54 -3.53 11.30
N PRO A 48 -1.25 -4.66 11.95
CA PRO A 48 -1.35 -4.79 13.40
C PRO A 48 -0.49 -3.74 14.12
N ALA A 49 -0.97 -3.21 15.25
CA ALA A 49 -0.27 -2.18 16.01
C ALA A 49 1.10 -2.64 16.51
N ASN A 50 1.25 -3.92 16.83
CA ASN A 50 2.52 -4.53 17.22
C ASN A 50 3.52 -4.72 16.05
N GLN A 51 3.12 -4.41 14.81
CA GLN A 51 3.92 -4.54 13.60
C GLN A 51 4.37 -3.18 13.03
N LEU A 52 4.00 -2.08 13.70
CA LEU A 52 4.49 -0.74 13.39
C LEU A 52 5.30 -0.22 14.57
N THR A 53 6.48 0.30 14.26
CA THR A 53 7.33 1.00 15.23
C THR A 53 6.84 2.42 15.47
N THR A 54 7.20 3.01 16.61
CA THR A 54 6.89 4.43 16.91
C THR A 54 7.51 5.36 15.85
N ASP A 55 8.69 5.02 15.33
CA ASP A 55 9.33 5.75 14.24
C ASP A 55 8.54 5.68 12.93
N GLU A 56 8.01 4.50 12.55
CA GLU A 56 7.16 4.35 11.36
C GLU A 56 5.86 5.18 11.47
N LEU A 57 5.29 5.28 12.67
CA LEU A 57 4.11 6.11 12.92
C LEU A 57 4.42 7.60 12.87
N ALA A 58 5.62 8.00 13.28
CA ALA A 58 6.08 9.39 13.24
C ALA A 58 6.58 9.83 11.85
N ALA A 59 7.10 8.87 11.06
CA ALA A 59 7.71 9.11 9.77
C ALA A 59 7.11 8.16 8.70
N PRO A 60 6.08 8.61 7.95
CA PRO A 60 5.44 7.83 6.90
C PRO A 60 6.41 7.32 5.81
N GLU A 61 7.56 7.98 5.65
CA GLU A 61 8.62 7.63 4.71
C GLU A 61 9.23 6.24 4.99
N LEU A 62 9.26 5.82 6.26
CA LEU A 62 9.73 4.50 6.66
C LEU A 62 8.74 3.40 6.24
N ILE A 63 7.44 3.70 6.32
CA ILE A 63 6.40 2.81 5.81
C ILE A 63 6.48 2.73 4.28
N GLU A 64 6.71 3.86 3.59
CA GLU A 64 6.93 3.89 2.13
C GLU A 64 8.12 3.00 1.72
N LEU A 65 9.23 3.04 2.47
CA LEU A 65 10.41 2.18 2.24
C LEU A 65 10.07 0.69 2.36
N ARG A 66 9.37 0.31 3.42
CA ARG A 66 8.96 -1.08 3.66
C ARG A 66 8.02 -1.59 2.57
N LEU A 67 7.08 -0.75 2.15
CA LEU A 67 6.10 -1.12 1.12
C LEU A 67 6.73 -1.21 -0.27
N GLU A 68 7.75 -0.41 -0.58
CA GLU A 68 8.40 -0.43 -1.89
C GLU A 68 8.84 -1.84 -2.28
N ALA A 69 9.57 -2.55 -1.42
CA ALA A 69 10.08 -3.88 -1.73
C ALA A 69 8.94 -4.87 -2.06
N TRP A 70 7.87 -4.83 -1.28
CA TRP A 70 6.67 -5.64 -1.50
C TRP A 70 5.94 -5.25 -2.80
N LEU A 71 5.77 -3.95 -3.04
CA LEU A 71 5.11 -3.40 -4.22
C LEU A 71 5.86 -3.75 -5.50
N VAL A 72 7.20 -3.65 -5.51
CA VAL A 72 8.03 -4.01 -6.66
C VAL A 72 7.91 -5.51 -6.95
N ALA A 73 7.98 -6.35 -5.92
CA ALA A 73 7.92 -7.81 -6.08
C ALA A 73 6.57 -8.31 -6.60
N GLY A 74 5.47 -7.66 -6.19
CA GLY A 74 4.10 -8.09 -6.50
C GLY A 74 3.29 -7.13 -7.39
N PHE A 75 3.94 -6.19 -8.08
CA PHE A 75 3.26 -5.01 -8.64
C PHE A 75 2.06 -5.35 -9.52
N GLU A 76 2.22 -6.24 -10.50
CA GLU A 76 1.13 -6.56 -11.44
C GLU A 76 -0.07 -7.18 -10.73
N GLN A 77 0.17 -8.11 -9.81
CA GLN A 77 -0.89 -8.77 -9.06
C GLN A 77 -1.63 -7.77 -8.15
N ILE A 78 -0.89 -6.86 -7.50
CA ILE A 78 -1.43 -5.79 -6.66
C ILE A 78 -2.29 -4.84 -7.50
N ARG A 79 -1.75 -4.39 -8.64
CA ARG A 79 -2.42 -3.50 -9.58
C ARG A 79 -3.73 -4.11 -10.07
N GLU A 80 -3.70 -5.34 -10.56
CA GLU A 80 -4.88 -6.02 -11.09
C GLU A 80 -5.93 -6.27 -10.00
N SER A 81 -5.51 -6.69 -8.80
CA SER A 81 -6.42 -6.91 -7.68
C SER A 81 -7.11 -5.61 -7.27
N ALA A 82 -6.35 -4.53 -7.12
CA ALA A 82 -6.86 -3.22 -6.76
C ALA A 82 -7.83 -2.65 -7.80
N LEU A 83 -7.47 -2.71 -9.09
CA LEU A 83 -8.37 -2.27 -10.16
C LEU A 83 -9.62 -3.15 -10.26
N ARG A 84 -9.49 -4.46 -10.03
CA ARG A 84 -10.62 -5.39 -10.04
C ARG A 84 -11.60 -5.08 -8.92
N THR A 85 -11.17 -4.94 -7.66
CA THR A 85 -12.10 -4.66 -6.55
C THR A 85 -12.79 -3.31 -6.73
N ILE A 86 -12.07 -2.30 -7.22
CA ILE A 86 -12.67 -0.97 -7.48
C ILE A 86 -13.77 -1.09 -8.55
N ARG A 87 -13.52 -1.84 -9.63
CA ARG A 87 -14.49 -2.00 -10.73
C ARG A 87 -15.66 -2.91 -10.38
N SER A 88 -15.40 -4.03 -9.72
CA SER A 88 -16.41 -5.07 -9.47
C SER A 88 -17.19 -4.83 -8.18
N GLU A 89 -16.53 -4.36 -7.13
CA GLU A 89 -17.10 -4.30 -5.78
C GLU A 89 -17.26 -2.86 -5.28
N ARG A 90 -16.81 -1.86 -6.08
CA ARG A 90 -16.86 -0.44 -5.73
C ARG A 90 -16.20 -0.12 -4.38
N ARG A 91 -15.16 -0.89 -4.04
CA ARG A 91 -14.37 -0.71 -2.81
C ARG A 91 -12.88 -0.79 -3.09
N LEU A 92 -12.10 -0.12 -2.24
CA LEU A 92 -10.65 -0.27 -2.23
C LEU A 92 -10.29 -1.71 -1.88
N TRP A 93 -9.27 -2.24 -2.55
CA TRP A 93 -8.72 -3.54 -2.19
C TRP A 93 -8.06 -3.42 -0.82
N GLU A 94 -8.41 -4.32 0.09
CA GLU A 94 -7.85 -4.34 1.44
C GLU A 94 -6.75 -5.38 1.54
N VAL A 95 -5.62 -4.96 2.07
CA VAL A 95 -4.42 -5.78 2.25
C VAL A 95 -4.07 -5.82 3.73
N ARG A 96 -4.12 -7.03 4.32
CA ARG A 96 -3.84 -7.25 5.75
C ARG A 96 -2.43 -7.80 5.92
N PHE A 97 -1.61 -7.08 6.67
CA PHE A 97 -0.26 -7.50 7.05
C PHE A 97 -0.37 -8.38 8.30
N ARG A 98 0.23 -9.57 8.29
CA ARG A 98 0.32 -10.41 9.50
C ARG A 98 1.71 -10.44 10.11
N ASP A 99 2.73 -10.15 9.31
CA ASP A 99 4.14 -10.21 9.72
C ASP A 99 4.93 -9.01 9.15
N GLN A 100 6.16 -8.83 9.63
CA GLN A 100 7.07 -7.77 9.14
C GLN A 100 7.48 -8.02 7.69
N ALA A 101 7.44 -9.28 7.23
CA ALA A 101 7.84 -9.71 5.89
C ALA A 101 6.86 -9.35 4.75
N GLY A 102 5.70 -8.78 5.05
CA GLY A 102 4.71 -8.36 4.04
C GLY A 102 3.32 -8.96 4.25
N PRO A 103 2.33 -8.58 3.43
CA PRO A 103 0.96 -9.01 3.61
C PRO A 103 0.71 -10.40 3.04
N LEU A 104 -0.28 -11.08 3.63
CA LEU A 104 -0.82 -12.29 3.01
C LEU A 104 -1.53 -11.89 1.71
N GLN A 105 -1.29 -12.67 0.65
CA GLN A 105 -2.14 -12.63 -0.53
C GLN A 105 -3.62 -12.76 -0.10
N PRO A 106 -4.54 -12.06 -0.78
CA PRO A 106 -5.93 -12.03 -0.39
C PRO A 106 -6.50 -13.45 -0.42
N ILE A 107 -7.28 -13.78 0.62
CA ILE A 107 -8.13 -14.97 0.67
C ILE A 107 -9.22 -14.85 -0.38
#